data_AF-U5WIX5-F1
#
_entry.id   AF-U5WIX5-F1
#
_cell.length_a   1.000
_cell.length_b   1.000
_cell.length_c   1.000
_cell.angle_alpha   90.00
_cell.angle_beta   90.00
_cell.angle_gamma   90.00
#
_symmetry.space_group_name_H-M   'P 1'
#
loop_
_entity.id
_entity.type
_entity.pdbx_description
1 polymer ?
#
loop_
_entity_poly.entity_id
_entity_poly.type
_entity_poly.pdbx_seq_one_letter_code
_entity_poly.pdbx_strand_id
1 'polypeptide(L)'
;MYLGAGSAPLLEVSAAWSGLADELGTAADSFSSVTSNLAGQAWQGPASQAMARAARPYAEFLRAASLRATTTSSGARTVASIFEAAKAATVHPEIIAANRQAFVQAVRTNIFGFNAPFIAAAEAAYEEFWATDVAALVGYHGGASAVAAQLSSWQQTMQHLPGIGQLLGGAPAGAATAAPTDPNIGVGNKGGGNIGSGNNSGTGAGNVGNGNKGSGNFGSGNRGNGNIGFGNRSPRTTGVRGNIGLGNFGAGNFGAGNFGNNNVGFGNGAGPVPGLANSNFGLGNSGSFNQGGGNTGIGNIGAGNTGTNNIGFGNTGNNNLGIGLTGNNQAGINLAGLLNSGNGNIGLFNSGTNNIGFFNSGDGNVGIFNSGRNLTAATLGDIQSIGIGNSGFGHLGAGNSGRASFGFGNSGFLDTGIGNSGAYSTGFGNSGVVNTGFGNSGQFNTGFGNSGSVNTGAWNSGNFNTTVGSTTDVSATTSGFGNTGTNVSGFNNSASGGGVNGNISGFFNRASGGSAQNGNLSGLFNTGVSVAYLPFFPVPGVVSGFGSGVLNTGTGFIGLFNIAQLLKQLG
;
A
#
# COMPACT_ATOMS: atom_id res chain seq x y z
N MET A 1 -3.70 -21.71 20.67
CA MET A 1 -4.39 -22.37 21.81
C MET A 1 -5.88 -22.08 21.89
N TYR A 2 -6.34 -20.87 21.60
CA TYR A 2 -7.77 -20.49 21.70
C TYR A 2 -8.60 -20.68 20.41
N LEU A 3 -7.99 -21.21 19.35
CA LEU A 3 -8.66 -21.54 18.09
C LEU A 3 -8.49 -23.04 17.80
N GLY A 4 -9.44 -23.63 17.07
CA GLY A 4 -9.41 -25.04 16.67
C GLY A 4 -10.44 -25.92 17.40
N ALA A 5 -10.39 -27.22 17.13
CA ALA A 5 -11.40 -28.19 17.56
C ALA A 5 -11.27 -28.66 19.04
N GLY A 6 -10.26 -28.19 19.76
CA GLY A 6 -10.00 -28.62 21.15
C GLY A 6 -9.50 -30.06 21.26
N SER A 7 -9.65 -30.65 22.46
CA SER A 7 -9.21 -32.01 22.77
C SER A 7 -10.13 -33.14 22.27
N ALA A 8 -11.38 -32.82 21.91
CA ALA A 8 -12.38 -33.82 21.54
C ALA A 8 -11.93 -34.80 20.43
N PRO A 9 -11.31 -34.36 19.32
CA PRO A 9 -10.85 -35.28 18.27
C PRO A 9 -9.79 -36.27 18.78
N LEU A 10 -8.91 -35.86 19.71
CA LEU A 10 -7.90 -36.74 20.29
C LEU A 10 -8.52 -37.79 21.24
N LEU A 11 -9.61 -37.43 21.93
CA LEU A 11 -10.35 -38.35 22.78
C LEU A 11 -11.14 -39.38 21.95
N GLU A 12 -11.69 -38.97 20.80
CA GLU A 12 -12.30 -39.90 19.83
C GLU A 12 -11.27 -40.88 19.26
N VAL A 13 -10.08 -40.38 18.90
CA VAL A 13 -8.94 -41.21 18.47
C VAL A 13 -8.55 -42.21 19.57
N SER A 14 -8.49 -41.76 20.83
CA SER A 14 -8.22 -42.64 21.97
C SER A 14 -9.25 -43.78 22.08
N ALA A 15 -10.54 -43.49 21.92
CA ALA A 15 -11.61 -44.49 21.95
C ALA A 15 -11.49 -45.48 20.79
N ALA A 16 -11.25 -44.99 19.56
CA ALA A 16 -11.09 -45.84 18.38
C ALA A 16 -9.90 -46.80 18.50
N TRP A 17 -8.76 -46.32 18.99
CA TRP A 17 -7.58 -47.17 19.24
C TRP A 17 -7.79 -48.18 20.36
N SER A 18 -8.59 -47.85 21.37
CA SER A 18 -8.98 -48.81 22.41
C SER A 18 -9.83 -49.94 21.82
N GLY A 19 -10.85 -49.61 21.02
CA GLY A 19 -11.68 -50.62 20.34
C GLY A 19 -10.86 -51.52 19.42
N LEU A 20 -9.93 -50.95 18.65
CA LEU A 20 -9.02 -51.73 17.81
C LEU A 20 -8.10 -52.64 18.63
N ALA A 21 -7.63 -52.19 19.80
CA ALA A 21 -6.82 -53.03 20.69
C ALA A 21 -7.58 -54.27 21.15
N ASP A 22 -8.85 -54.12 21.50
CA ASP A 22 -9.73 -55.20 21.93
C ASP A 22 -10.02 -56.18 20.78
N GLU A 23 -10.32 -55.68 19.58
CA GLU A 23 -10.54 -56.51 18.39
C GLU A 23 -9.28 -57.31 18.00
N LEU A 24 -8.10 -56.68 18.03
CA LEU A 24 -6.83 -57.37 17.73
C LEU A 24 -6.47 -58.41 18.80
N GLY A 25 -6.73 -58.13 20.07
CA GLY A 25 -6.51 -59.06 21.18
C GLY A 25 -7.42 -60.29 21.05
N THR A 26 -8.71 -60.07 20.86
CA THR A 26 -9.69 -61.15 20.65
C THR A 26 -9.42 -61.96 19.38
N ALA A 27 -8.98 -61.31 18.30
CA ALA A 27 -8.54 -62.01 17.09
C ALA A 27 -7.32 -62.90 17.35
N ALA A 28 -6.33 -62.43 18.12
CA ALA A 28 -5.15 -63.21 18.47
C ALA A 28 -5.49 -64.46 19.32
N ASP A 29 -6.40 -64.29 20.28
CA ASP A 29 -6.87 -65.38 21.15
C ASP A 29 -7.70 -66.41 20.37
N SER A 30 -8.61 -65.94 19.50
CA SER A 30 -9.38 -66.81 18.60
C SER A 30 -8.47 -67.59 17.65
N PHE A 31 -7.51 -66.91 16.99
CA PHE A 31 -6.56 -67.56 16.10
C PHE A 31 -5.69 -68.60 16.83
N SER A 32 -5.21 -68.29 18.04
CA SER A 32 -4.47 -69.24 18.88
C SER A 32 -5.32 -70.44 19.29
N SER A 33 -6.59 -70.22 19.61
CA SER A 33 -7.54 -71.28 19.98
C SER A 33 -7.82 -72.22 18.81
N VAL A 34 -8.14 -71.70 17.63
CA VAL A 34 -8.40 -72.52 16.43
C VAL A 34 -7.17 -73.34 16.04
N THR A 35 -6.00 -72.71 16.02
CA THR A 35 -4.75 -73.39 15.64
C THR A 35 -4.33 -74.47 16.64
N SER A 36 -4.48 -74.23 17.95
CA SER A 36 -4.19 -75.23 18.99
C SER A 36 -5.18 -76.39 19.00
N ASN A 37 -6.48 -76.13 18.84
CA ASN A 37 -7.51 -77.17 18.75
C ASN A 37 -7.31 -78.05 17.51
N LEU A 38 -7.01 -77.45 16.36
CA LEU A 38 -6.78 -78.18 15.12
C LEU A 38 -5.55 -79.11 15.23
N ALA A 39 -4.46 -78.64 15.84
CA ALA A 39 -3.24 -79.44 16.03
C ALA A 39 -3.36 -80.48 17.16
N GLY A 40 -4.26 -80.27 18.12
CA GLY A 40 -4.48 -81.16 19.27
C GLY A 40 -5.52 -82.26 19.06
N GLN A 41 -6.34 -82.19 18.00
CA GLN A 41 -7.44 -83.13 17.75
C GLN A 41 -7.17 -84.06 16.57
N ALA A 42 -7.92 -83.97 15.47
CA ALA A 42 -7.91 -84.95 14.37
C ALA A 42 -6.67 -84.86 13.46
N TRP A 43 -5.97 -83.72 13.44
CA TRP A 43 -4.78 -83.52 12.62
C TRP A 43 -3.51 -83.62 13.47
N GLN A 44 -2.97 -84.83 13.62
CA GLN A 44 -1.78 -85.09 14.42
C GLN A 44 -0.59 -85.53 13.54
N GLY A 45 0.63 -85.30 14.03
CA GLY A 45 1.88 -85.70 13.39
C GLY A 45 2.79 -84.54 12.97
N PRO A 46 3.95 -84.83 12.34
CA PRO A 46 4.99 -83.84 12.06
C PRO A 46 4.54 -82.65 11.19
N ALA A 47 3.63 -82.88 10.23
CA ALA A 47 3.10 -81.83 9.36
C ALA A 47 2.18 -80.85 10.10
N SER A 48 1.33 -81.34 11.00
CA SER A 48 0.45 -80.51 11.85
C SER A 48 1.29 -79.65 12.81
N GLN A 49 2.33 -80.23 13.41
CA GLN A 49 3.27 -79.48 14.27
C GLN A 49 4.03 -78.41 13.48
N ALA A 50 4.42 -78.66 12.23
CA ALA A 50 5.06 -77.67 11.37
C ALA A 50 4.13 -76.51 11.04
N MET A 51 2.86 -76.78 10.74
CA MET A 51 1.84 -75.75 10.47
C MET A 51 1.50 -74.92 11.72
N ALA A 52 1.39 -75.54 12.89
CA ALA A 52 1.21 -74.82 14.16
C ALA A 52 2.40 -73.89 14.47
N ARG A 53 3.64 -74.35 14.21
CA ARG A 53 4.85 -73.50 14.34
C ARG A 53 4.86 -72.35 13.34
N ALA A 54 4.39 -72.56 12.12
CA ALA A 54 4.32 -71.53 11.09
C ALA A 54 3.24 -70.46 11.37
N ALA A 55 2.16 -70.81 12.06
CA ALA A 55 1.08 -69.91 12.42
C ALA A 55 1.39 -69.01 13.63
N ARG A 56 2.24 -69.47 14.56
CA ARG A 56 2.58 -68.77 15.81
C ARG A 56 3.03 -67.30 15.62
N PRO A 57 3.90 -66.94 14.66
CA PRO A 57 4.33 -65.56 14.46
C PRO A 57 3.19 -64.60 14.13
N TYR A 58 2.10 -65.07 13.51
CA TYR A 58 0.93 -64.25 13.21
C TYR A 58 0.11 -63.94 14.48
N ALA A 59 -0.06 -64.93 15.37
CA ALA A 59 -0.70 -64.71 16.67
C ALA A 59 0.11 -63.73 17.54
N GLU A 60 1.44 -63.86 17.53
CA GLU A 60 2.35 -62.95 18.23
C GLU A 60 2.30 -61.53 17.64
N PHE A 61 2.22 -61.39 16.31
CA PHE A 61 2.02 -60.11 15.64
C PHE A 61 0.70 -59.44 16.06
N LEU A 62 -0.43 -60.17 16.09
CA LEU A 62 -1.72 -59.62 16.49
C LEU A 62 -1.71 -59.15 17.95
N ARG A 63 -1.09 -59.90 18.87
CA ARG A 63 -0.90 -59.47 20.27
C ARG A 63 -0.02 -58.22 20.37
N ALA A 64 1.07 -58.17 19.60
CA ALA A 64 1.96 -57.00 19.57
C ALA A 64 1.26 -55.76 18.98
N ALA A 65 0.40 -55.94 17.98
CA ALA A 65 -0.41 -54.88 17.40
C ALA A 65 -1.49 -54.37 18.39
N SER A 66 -2.15 -55.27 19.13
CA SER A 66 -3.09 -54.93 20.20
C SER A 66 -2.43 -54.10 21.32
N LEU A 67 -1.23 -54.49 21.76
CA LEU A 67 -0.48 -53.72 22.77
C LEU A 67 -0.13 -52.31 22.28
N ARG A 68 0.27 -52.17 21.00
CA ARG A 68 0.58 -50.86 20.41
C ARG A 68 -0.65 -49.98 20.25
N ALA A 69 -1.79 -50.56 19.87
CA ALA A 69 -3.06 -49.87 19.85
C ALA A 69 -3.44 -49.34 21.24
N THR A 70 -3.22 -50.15 22.29
CA THR A 70 -3.41 -49.73 23.69
C THR A 70 -2.49 -48.56 24.07
N THR A 71 -1.19 -48.63 23.73
CA THR A 71 -0.24 -47.53 23.97
C THR A 71 -0.61 -46.25 23.20
N THR A 72 -1.15 -46.39 22.00
CA THR A 72 -1.60 -45.24 21.20
C THR A 72 -2.85 -44.61 21.78
N SER A 73 -3.79 -45.43 22.27
CA SER A 73 -5.00 -44.96 22.97
C SER A 73 -4.66 -44.16 24.22
N SER A 74 -3.76 -44.67 25.08
CA SER A 74 -3.34 -43.98 26.30
C SER A 74 -2.50 -42.73 26.01
N GLY A 75 -1.65 -42.79 24.97
CA GLY A 75 -0.90 -41.64 24.48
C GLY A 75 -1.82 -40.51 24.00
N ALA A 76 -2.84 -40.81 23.20
CA ALA A 76 -3.81 -39.83 22.71
C ALA A 76 -4.55 -39.12 23.86
N ARG A 77 -4.95 -39.87 24.90
CA ARG A 77 -5.58 -39.30 26.10
C ARG A 77 -4.63 -38.39 26.89
N THR A 78 -3.36 -38.77 26.98
CA THR A 78 -2.32 -37.95 27.63
C THR A 78 -2.03 -36.67 26.85
N VAL A 79 -1.97 -36.72 25.52
CA VAL A 79 -1.78 -35.51 24.71
C VAL A 79 -2.98 -34.57 24.82
N ALA A 80 -4.21 -35.11 24.90
CA ALA A 80 -5.40 -34.32 25.15
C ALA A 80 -5.33 -33.56 26.49
N SER A 81 -4.88 -34.21 27.57
CA SER A 81 -4.73 -33.52 28.87
C SER A 81 -3.60 -32.50 28.88
N ILE A 82 -2.48 -32.78 28.19
CA ILE A 82 -1.37 -31.83 28.00
C ILE A 82 -1.84 -30.59 27.22
N PHE A 83 -2.67 -30.78 26.19
CA PHE A 83 -3.28 -29.68 25.44
C PHE A 83 -4.15 -28.79 26.35
N GLU A 84 -5.05 -29.37 27.16
CA GLU A 84 -5.91 -28.59 28.04
C GLU A 84 -5.11 -27.85 29.12
N ALA A 85 -4.07 -28.47 29.67
CA ALA A 85 -3.16 -27.81 30.62
C ALA A 85 -2.44 -26.62 29.97
N ALA A 86 -1.92 -26.78 28.75
CA ALA A 86 -1.27 -25.71 28.02
C ALA A 86 -2.24 -24.59 27.64
N LYS A 87 -3.49 -24.94 27.28
CA LYS A 87 -4.54 -23.96 26.98
C LYS A 87 -4.88 -23.12 28.20
N ALA A 88 -5.02 -23.76 29.37
CA ALA A 88 -5.31 -23.09 30.63
C ALA A 88 -4.14 -22.18 31.08
N ALA A 89 -2.90 -22.56 30.80
CA ALA A 89 -1.72 -21.77 31.13
C ALA A 89 -1.45 -20.61 30.14
N THR A 90 -1.96 -20.70 28.90
CA THR A 90 -1.75 -19.64 27.89
C THR A 90 -2.60 -18.42 28.23
N VAL A 91 -1.98 -17.24 28.20
CA VAL A 91 -2.64 -15.96 28.48
C VAL A 91 -3.77 -15.71 27.48
N HIS A 92 -4.92 -15.27 27.98
CA HIS A 92 -6.08 -15.00 27.13
C HIS A 92 -5.81 -13.79 26.21
N PRO A 93 -6.14 -13.85 24.90
CA PRO A 93 -5.87 -12.77 23.96
C PRO A 93 -6.45 -11.40 24.36
N GLU A 94 -7.59 -11.39 25.04
CA GLU A 94 -8.22 -10.14 25.51
C GLU A 94 -7.41 -9.42 26.60
N ILE A 95 -6.67 -10.16 27.44
CA ILE A 95 -5.79 -9.58 28.46
C ILE A 95 -4.61 -8.88 27.78
N ILE A 96 -4.04 -9.52 26.76
CA ILE A 96 -2.96 -8.95 25.95
C ILE A 96 -3.46 -7.69 25.23
N ALA A 97 -4.64 -7.76 24.61
CA ALA A 97 -5.23 -6.61 23.93
C ALA A 97 -5.50 -5.43 24.88
N ALA A 98 -6.03 -5.69 26.08
CA ALA A 98 -6.26 -4.68 27.10
C ALA A 98 -4.95 -4.00 27.54
N ASN A 99 -3.88 -4.77 27.76
CA ASN A 99 -2.55 -4.23 28.06
C ASN A 99 -2.03 -3.33 26.92
N ARG A 100 -2.11 -3.80 25.66
CA ARG A 100 -1.64 -3.00 24.51
C ARG A 100 -2.44 -1.72 24.31
N GLN A 101 -3.74 -1.75 24.56
CA GLN A 101 -4.58 -0.55 24.53
C GLN A 101 -4.19 0.44 25.63
N ALA A 102 -4.02 -0.03 26.87
CA ALA A 102 -3.58 0.80 27.99
C ALA A 102 -2.20 1.45 27.72
N PHE A 103 -1.25 0.68 27.17
CA PHE A 103 0.06 1.17 26.74
C PHE A 103 -0.06 2.31 25.71
N VAL A 104 -0.84 2.12 24.64
CA VAL A 104 -0.99 3.14 23.59
C VAL A 104 -1.64 4.41 24.14
N GLN A 105 -2.63 4.29 25.03
CA GLN A 105 -3.26 5.45 25.66
C GLN A 105 -2.29 6.21 26.57
N ALA A 106 -1.47 5.50 27.34
CA ALA A 106 -0.45 6.10 28.19
C ALA A 106 0.62 6.83 27.38
N VAL A 107 1.07 6.25 26.26
CA VAL A 107 2.03 6.88 25.35
C VAL A 107 1.45 8.15 24.72
N ARG A 108 0.21 8.11 24.23
CA ARG A 108 -0.44 9.28 23.61
C ARG A 108 -0.61 10.46 24.57
N THR A 109 -0.75 10.17 25.86
CA THR A 109 -0.93 11.19 26.91
C THR A 109 0.37 11.56 27.62
N ASN A 110 1.52 10.99 27.21
CA ASN A 110 2.82 11.19 27.87
C ASN A 110 3.55 12.48 27.43
N ILE A 111 2.84 13.60 27.31
CA ILE A 111 3.39 14.87 26.81
C ILE A 111 4.53 15.39 27.70
N PHE A 112 4.43 15.19 29.01
CA PHE A 112 5.40 15.67 30.01
C PHE A 112 6.22 14.56 30.67
N GLY A 113 6.14 13.31 30.19
CA GLY A 113 6.88 12.19 30.77
C GLY A 113 6.27 11.59 32.06
N PHE A 114 5.17 12.13 32.60
CA PHE A 114 4.57 11.63 33.85
C PHE A 114 4.03 10.20 33.77
N ASN A 115 3.70 9.71 32.58
CA ASN A 115 3.23 8.34 32.38
C ASN A 115 4.38 7.33 32.21
N ALA A 116 5.64 7.75 32.25
CA ALA A 116 6.79 6.85 32.07
C ALA A 116 6.78 5.63 33.02
N PRO A 117 6.46 5.73 34.33
CA PRO A 117 6.37 4.57 35.21
C PRO A 117 5.25 3.60 34.82
N PHE A 118 4.10 4.11 34.35
CA PHE A 118 2.99 3.27 33.91
C PHE A 118 3.30 2.56 32.59
N ILE A 119 3.97 3.24 31.65
CA ILE A 119 4.44 2.64 30.40
C ILE A 119 5.40 1.50 30.70
N ALA A 120 6.38 1.71 31.59
CA ALA A 120 7.33 0.68 32.00
C ALA A 120 6.64 -0.52 32.67
N ALA A 121 5.63 -0.28 33.53
CA ALA A 121 4.84 -1.36 34.13
C ALA A 121 4.01 -2.14 33.10
N ALA A 122 3.43 -1.46 32.10
CA ALA A 122 2.68 -2.10 31.02
C ALA A 122 3.59 -2.95 30.13
N GLU A 123 4.81 -2.50 29.84
CA GLU A 123 5.81 -3.30 29.12
C GLU A 123 6.28 -4.50 29.95
N ALA A 124 6.58 -4.33 31.24
CA ALA A 124 6.96 -5.44 32.11
C ALA A 124 5.88 -6.53 32.18
N ALA A 125 4.60 -6.15 32.32
CA ALA A 125 3.49 -7.10 32.30
C ALA A 125 3.35 -7.81 30.93
N TYR A 126 3.65 -7.12 29.83
CA TYR A 126 3.64 -7.74 28.50
C TYR A 126 4.76 -8.79 28.35
N GLU A 127 5.95 -8.52 28.89
CA GLU A 127 7.05 -9.48 28.95
C GLU A 127 6.70 -10.70 29.83
N GLU A 128 5.97 -10.51 30.93
CA GLU A 128 5.45 -11.62 31.75
C GLU A 128 4.43 -12.48 30.97
N PHE A 129 3.56 -11.86 30.17
CA PHE A 129 2.63 -12.61 29.31
C PHE A 129 3.38 -13.45 28.28
N TRP A 130 4.40 -12.86 27.65
CA TRP A 130 5.25 -13.56 26.70
C TRP A 130 5.95 -14.75 27.37
N ALA A 131 6.59 -14.54 28.52
CA ALA A 131 7.27 -15.60 29.25
C ALA A 131 6.31 -16.75 29.64
N THR A 132 5.09 -16.41 30.07
CA THR A 132 4.05 -17.37 30.43
C THR A 132 3.62 -18.22 29.23
N ASP A 133 3.35 -17.59 28.08
CA ASP A 133 2.96 -18.29 26.85
C ASP A 133 4.08 -19.18 26.32
N VAL A 134 5.34 -18.73 26.39
CA VAL A 134 6.51 -19.54 26.02
C VAL A 134 6.61 -20.76 26.92
N ALA A 135 6.49 -20.58 28.24
CA ALA A 135 6.52 -21.70 29.18
C ALA A 135 5.39 -22.71 28.91
N ALA A 136 4.17 -22.24 28.63
CA ALA A 136 3.03 -23.10 28.29
C ALA A 136 3.28 -23.90 27.01
N LEU A 137 3.80 -23.27 25.95
CA LEU A 137 4.06 -23.93 24.66
C LEU A 137 5.27 -24.86 24.70
N VAL A 138 6.31 -24.53 25.47
CA VAL A 138 7.45 -25.43 25.72
C VAL A 138 7.00 -26.66 26.49
N GLY A 139 6.15 -26.50 27.52
CA GLY A 139 5.54 -27.60 28.25
C GLY A 139 4.67 -28.49 27.34
N TYR A 140 3.83 -27.88 26.51
CA TYR A 140 3.03 -28.57 25.50
C TYR A 140 3.89 -29.40 24.54
N HIS A 141 4.89 -28.77 23.92
CA HIS A 141 5.79 -29.43 22.98
C HIS A 141 6.57 -30.56 23.64
N GLY A 142 7.15 -30.32 24.82
CA GLY A 142 7.91 -31.32 25.57
C GLY A 142 7.06 -32.53 25.94
N GLY A 143 5.87 -32.29 26.49
CA GLY A 143 4.93 -33.35 26.86
C GLY A 143 4.45 -34.15 25.65
N ALA A 144 3.99 -33.47 24.59
CA ALA A 144 3.52 -34.14 23.37
C ALA A 144 4.65 -34.92 22.67
N SER A 145 5.85 -34.36 22.59
CA SER A 145 7.02 -35.04 22.01
C SER A 145 7.43 -36.27 22.80
N ALA A 146 7.35 -36.23 24.13
CA ALA A 146 7.63 -37.39 24.98
C ALA A 146 6.65 -38.53 24.73
N VAL A 147 5.35 -38.24 24.57
CA VAL A 147 4.35 -39.24 24.21
C VAL A 147 4.60 -39.78 22.79
N ALA A 148 4.89 -38.91 21.82
CA ALA A 148 5.20 -39.33 20.46
C ALA A 148 6.43 -40.25 20.40
N ALA A 149 7.45 -40.00 21.23
CA ALA A 149 8.65 -40.83 21.31
C ALA A 149 8.38 -42.26 21.85
N GLN A 150 7.29 -42.46 22.59
CA GLN A 150 6.87 -43.78 23.08
C GLN A 150 6.18 -44.62 21.99
N LEU A 151 5.78 -44.02 20.87
CA LEU A 151 5.20 -44.74 19.75
C LEU A 151 6.32 -45.47 18.98
N SER A 152 6.40 -46.78 19.19
CA SER A 152 7.38 -47.64 18.53
C SER A 152 7.07 -47.81 17.03
N SER A 153 8.11 -47.97 16.22
CA SER A 153 7.95 -48.17 14.77
C SER A 153 7.26 -49.51 14.44
N TRP A 154 6.32 -49.48 13.49
CA TRP A 154 5.69 -50.68 12.92
C TRP A 154 6.66 -51.62 12.21
N GLN A 155 7.83 -51.12 11.79
CA GLN A 155 8.85 -51.92 11.14
C GLN A 155 9.37 -53.03 12.07
N GLN A 156 9.54 -52.74 13.37
CA GLN A 156 9.97 -53.73 14.36
C GLN A 156 8.92 -54.82 14.60
N THR A 157 7.62 -54.46 14.61
CA THR A 157 6.51 -55.42 14.76
C THR A 157 6.42 -56.37 13.57
N MET A 158 6.74 -55.89 12.37
CA MET A 158 6.60 -56.64 11.13
C MET A 158 7.83 -57.51 10.79
N GLN A 159 8.95 -57.36 11.49
CA GLN A 159 10.18 -58.12 11.24
C GLN A 159 10.02 -59.63 11.45
N HIS A 160 9.08 -60.05 12.31
CA HIS A 160 8.84 -61.46 12.62
C HIS A 160 7.77 -62.13 11.73
N LEU A 161 7.16 -61.38 10.81
CA LEU A 161 6.21 -61.93 9.84
C LEU A 161 6.95 -62.57 8.65
N PRO A 162 6.71 -63.87 8.36
CA PRO A 162 7.31 -64.55 7.21
C PRO A 162 7.05 -63.80 5.89
N GLY A 163 8.11 -63.53 5.12
CA GLY A 163 8.02 -62.86 3.81
C GLY A 163 7.89 -61.32 3.82
N ILE A 164 7.53 -60.70 4.96
CA ILE A 164 7.35 -59.24 5.07
C ILE A 164 8.60 -58.56 5.65
N GLY A 165 9.32 -59.22 6.57
CA GLY A 165 10.57 -58.68 7.15
C GLY A 165 11.66 -58.36 6.12
N GLN A 166 11.67 -59.06 4.97
CA GLN A 166 12.59 -58.80 3.85
C GLN A 166 12.22 -57.56 3.01
N LEU A 167 10.98 -57.07 3.08
CA LEU A 167 10.48 -55.91 2.32
C LEU A 167 10.72 -54.58 3.06
N LEU A 168 10.88 -54.62 4.39
CA LEU A 168 10.94 -53.45 5.29
C LEU A 168 12.31 -53.22 5.93
N GLY A 169 13.25 -54.16 5.79
CA GLY A 169 14.66 -53.91 6.02
C GLY A 169 15.18 -53.09 4.84
N GLY A 170 15.55 -51.83 5.09
CA GLY A 170 15.97 -50.87 4.07
C GLY A 170 16.77 -51.50 2.94
N ALA A 171 16.31 -51.28 1.70
CA ALA A 171 16.98 -51.78 0.52
C ALA A 171 18.48 -51.43 0.58
N PRO A 172 19.39 -52.40 0.36
CA PRO A 172 20.78 -52.05 0.13
C PRO A 172 20.85 -51.07 -1.03
N ALA A 173 21.78 -50.11 -0.96
CA ALA A 173 22.07 -49.22 -2.07
C ALA A 173 22.30 -50.04 -3.35
N GLY A 174 21.34 -49.98 -4.29
CA GLY A 174 21.33 -50.82 -5.50
C GLY A 174 20.00 -51.50 -5.87
N ALA A 175 18.88 -51.25 -5.18
CA ALA A 175 17.58 -51.76 -5.62
C ALA A 175 17.27 -51.30 -7.06
N ALA A 176 17.12 -52.26 -7.97
CA ALA A 176 16.79 -52.02 -9.36
C ALA A 176 15.43 -51.28 -9.47
N THR A 177 15.33 -50.35 -10.43
CA THR A 177 14.06 -49.76 -10.85
C THR A 177 13.04 -50.85 -11.12
N ALA A 178 11.78 -50.64 -10.72
CA ALA A 178 10.67 -51.57 -10.98
C ALA A 178 10.76 -52.10 -12.41
N ALA A 179 10.83 -53.42 -12.57
CA ALA A 179 10.97 -54.03 -13.87
C ALA A 179 9.68 -53.82 -14.67
N PRO A 180 9.71 -53.77 -16.01
CA PRO A 180 8.50 -53.72 -16.84
C PRO A 180 7.49 -54.85 -16.53
N THR A 181 7.95 -55.91 -15.86
CA THR A 181 7.20 -57.10 -15.46
C THR A 181 6.57 -57.01 -14.06
N ASP A 182 6.86 -55.95 -13.28
CA ASP A 182 6.32 -55.85 -11.92
C ASP A 182 4.79 -55.67 -11.96
N PRO A 183 4.03 -56.35 -11.07
CA PRO A 183 2.58 -56.32 -11.09
C PRO A 183 2.03 -54.90 -11.00
N ASN A 184 0.99 -54.63 -11.79
CA ASN A 184 0.19 -53.42 -11.67
C ASN A 184 -1.04 -53.68 -10.78
N ILE A 185 -1.43 -52.70 -9.98
CA ILE A 185 -2.66 -52.71 -9.18
C ILE A 185 -3.62 -51.68 -9.78
N GLY A 186 -4.76 -52.12 -10.32
CA GLY A 186 -5.79 -51.27 -10.95
C GLY A 186 -5.94 -51.50 -12.46
N VAL A 187 -6.83 -50.74 -13.12
CA VAL A 187 -7.28 -51.02 -14.50
C VAL A 187 -6.56 -50.12 -15.52
N GLY A 188 -6.20 -50.67 -16.68
CA GLY A 188 -5.71 -49.90 -17.82
C GLY A 188 -4.25 -49.42 -17.72
N ASN A 189 -3.44 -50.05 -16.85
CA ASN A 189 -2.04 -49.70 -16.67
C ASN A 189 -1.13 -50.29 -17.77
N LYS A 190 -0.03 -49.59 -18.12
CA LYS A 190 1.02 -49.99 -19.07
C LYS A 190 2.41 -49.82 -18.46
N GLY A 191 3.32 -50.78 -18.71
CA GLY A 191 4.60 -50.88 -17.98
C GLY A 191 4.40 -51.58 -16.61
N GLY A 192 5.45 -51.63 -15.78
CA GLY A 192 5.42 -52.34 -14.49
C GLY A 192 5.31 -51.41 -13.27
N GLY A 193 4.84 -51.98 -12.15
CA GLY A 193 4.86 -51.38 -10.81
C GLY A 193 3.88 -50.24 -10.55
N ASN A 194 2.83 -50.08 -11.36
CA ASN A 194 1.86 -48.99 -11.20
C ASN A 194 0.77 -49.32 -10.17
N ILE A 195 0.38 -48.33 -9.37
CA ILE A 195 -0.73 -48.39 -8.39
C ILE A 195 -1.78 -47.33 -8.77
N GLY A 196 -3.00 -47.76 -9.07
CA GLY A 196 -4.12 -46.93 -9.56
C GLY A 196 -4.53 -47.27 -10.99
N SER A 197 -5.28 -46.41 -11.68
CA SER A 197 -5.83 -46.71 -13.01
C SER A 197 -5.29 -45.79 -14.11
N GLY A 198 -5.14 -46.34 -15.32
CA GLY A 198 -4.76 -45.60 -16.53
C GLY A 198 -3.31 -45.09 -16.56
N ASN A 199 -2.41 -45.66 -15.76
CA ASN A 199 -1.01 -45.24 -15.70
C ASN A 199 -0.16 -45.85 -16.83
N ASN A 200 0.89 -45.16 -17.25
CA ASN A 200 1.85 -45.65 -18.25
C ASN A 200 3.29 -45.30 -17.84
N SER A 201 3.97 -46.24 -17.17
CA SER A 201 5.38 -46.11 -16.76
C SER A 201 6.39 -46.33 -17.88
N GLY A 202 5.96 -46.87 -19.03
CA GLY A 202 6.86 -47.27 -20.11
C GLY A 202 7.84 -48.34 -19.63
N THR A 203 9.14 -48.02 -19.66
CA THR A 203 10.23 -48.88 -19.19
C THR A 203 10.82 -48.44 -17.85
N GLY A 204 10.30 -47.38 -17.23
CA GLY A 204 10.81 -46.85 -15.96
C GLY A 204 10.00 -47.29 -14.74
N ALA A 205 10.34 -46.73 -13.58
CA ALA A 205 9.64 -46.98 -12.33
C ALA A 205 8.12 -46.70 -12.42
N GLY A 206 7.33 -47.49 -11.71
CA GLY A 206 5.88 -47.38 -11.65
C GLY A 206 5.36 -46.06 -11.09
N ASN A 207 4.09 -45.76 -11.34
CA ASN A 207 3.40 -44.56 -10.88
C ASN A 207 2.36 -44.88 -9.80
N VAL A 208 2.06 -43.91 -8.93
CA VAL A 208 1.01 -44.00 -7.90
C VAL A 208 -0.06 -42.94 -8.16
N GLY A 209 -1.33 -43.36 -8.23
CA GLY A 209 -2.49 -42.52 -8.54
C GLY A 209 -3.04 -42.79 -9.95
N ASN A 210 -3.70 -41.83 -10.61
CA ASN A 210 -4.44 -42.10 -11.84
C ASN A 210 -3.94 -41.30 -13.06
N GLY A 211 -3.92 -41.94 -14.23
CA GLY A 211 -3.71 -41.26 -15.52
C GLY A 211 -2.31 -40.67 -15.72
N ASN A 212 -1.28 -41.20 -15.06
CA ASN A 212 0.08 -40.69 -15.16
C ASN A 212 0.82 -41.28 -16.39
N LYS A 213 1.69 -40.51 -17.05
CA LYS A 213 2.51 -40.95 -18.19
C LYS A 213 3.98 -40.58 -18.03
N GLY A 214 4.85 -41.59 -18.02
CA GLY A 214 6.27 -41.48 -17.62
C GLY A 214 6.51 -42.19 -16.29
N SER A 215 7.67 -42.03 -15.67
CA SER A 215 8.06 -42.88 -14.53
C SER A 215 8.05 -42.17 -13.17
N GLY A 216 7.76 -42.91 -12.09
CA GLY A 216 7.91 -42.44 -10.71
C GLY A 216 7.05 -41.24 -10.34
N ASN A 217 5.86 -41.09 -10.93
CA ASN A 217 4.94 -40.00 -10.59
C ASN A 217 4.01 -40.40 -9.44
N PHE A 218 3.69 -39.45 -8.56
CA PHE A 218 2.72 -39.58 -7.48
C PHE A 218 1.60 -38.55 -7.65
N GLY A 219 0.34 -38.98 -7.60
CA GLY A 219 -0.83 -38.14 -7.81
C GLY A 219 -1.51 -38.44 -9.15
N SER A 220 -2.15 -37.46 -9.80
CA SER A 220 -2.94 -37.74 -11.01
C SER A 220 -2.68 -36.81 -12.19
N GLY A 221 -2.79 -37.36 -13.40
CA GLY A 221 -2.69 -36.61 -14.66
C GLY A 221 -1.29 -36.06 -14.95
N ASN A 222 -0.24 -36.58 -14.31
CA ASN A 222 1.11 -36.10 -14.51
C ASN A 222 1.73 -36.67 -15.81
N ARG A 223 2.56 -35.88 -16.49
CA ARG A 223 3.31 -36.30 -17.68
C ARG A 223 4.79 -35.99 -17.48
N GLY A 224 5.67 -36.95 -17.73
CA GLY A 224 7.09 -36.80 -17.43
C GLY A 224 7.51 -37.75 -16.32
N ASN A 225 8.67 -37.48 -15.73
CA ASN A 225 9.23 -38.31 -14.67
C ASN A 225 9.23 -37.56 -13.33
N GLY A 226 9.02 -38.30 -12.24
CA GLY A 226 9.25 -37.85 -10.86
C GLY A 226 8.31 -36.77 -10.33
N ASN A 227 7.15 -36.54 -10.94
CA ASN A 227 6.24 -35.48 -10.51
C ASN A 227 5.41 -35.90 -9.30
N ILE A 228 5.14 -34.95 -8.40
CA ILE A 228 4.26 -35.11 -7.23
C ILE A 228 3.12 -34.09 -7.32
N GLY A 229 1.87 -34.55 -7.23
CA GLY A 229 0.68 -33.69 -7.28
C GLY A 229 -0.16 -33.91 -8.54
N PHE A 230 -0.70 -32.85 -9.12
CA PHE A 230 -1.70 -32.95 -10.17
C PHE A 230 -1.34 -32.17 -11.43
N GLY A 231 -1.49 -32.81 -12.59
CA GLY A 231 -1.39 -32.16 -13.90
C GLY A 231 0.00 -31.62 -14.25
N ASN A 232 1.05 -32.04 -13.55
CA ASN A 232 2.41 -31.55 -13.79
C ASN A 232 3.00 -32.12 -15.09
N ARG A 233 3.84 -31.34 -15.76
CA ARG A 233 4.54 -31.72 -16.99
C ARG A 233 6.05 -31.50 -16.87
N SER A 234 6.79 -32.57 -16.62
CA SER A 234 8.26 -32.57 -16.64
C SER A 234 8.84 -33.21 -17.91
N PRO A 235 10.12 -32.92 -18.25
CA PRO A 235 10.85 -33.67 -19.26
C PRO A 235 10.91 -35.17 -18.93
N ARG A 236 10.92 -36.02 -19.97
CA ARG A 236 11.01 -37.50 -19.83
C ARG A 236 12.46 -38.02 -19.79
N THR A 237 13.42 -37.16 -19.52
CA THR A 237 14.85 -37.51 -19.43
C THR A 237 15.20 -37.99 -18.02
N THR A 238 16.19 -38.88 -17.92
CA THR A 238 16.72 -39.37 -16.64
C THR A 238 17.50 -38.26 -15.94
N GLY A 239 17.49 -38.26 -14.59
CA GLY A 239 18.22 -37.27 -13.77
C GLY A 239 17.57 -35.89 -13.63
N VAL A 240 16.40 -35.66 -14.23
CA VAL A 240 15.66 -34.40 -14.09
C VAL A 240 14.77 -34.43 -12.84
N ARG A 241 14.80 -33.34 -12.05
CA ARG A 241 13.88 -33.16 -10.91
C ARG A 241 12.45 -32.99 -11.42
N GLY A 242 11.53 -33.83 -10.94
CA GLY A 242 10.11 -33.66 -11.24
C GLY A 242 9.53 -32.43 -10.54
N ASN A 243 8.32 -32.03 -10.95
CA ASN A 243 7.63 -30.90 -10.34
C ASN A 243 6.78 -31.36 -9.16
N ILE A 244 6.64 -30.49 -8.16
CA ILE A 244 5.79 -30.69 -6.98
C ILE A 244 4.68 -29.63 -6.98
N GLY A 245 3.43 -30.08 -6.92
CA GLY A 245 2.25 -29.22 -6.81
C GLY A 245 1.29 -29.35 -8.00
N LEU A 246 0.82 -28.23 -8.55
CA LEU A 246 -0.31 -28.20 -9.48
C LEU A 246 0.05 -27.56 -10.83
N GLY A 247 -0.09 -28.31 -11.92
CA GLY A 247 -0.05 -27.75 -13.28
C GLY A 247 1.27 -27.09 -13.68
N ASN A 248 2.39 -27.49 -13.09
CA ASN A 248 3.70 -26.92 -13.42
C ASN A 248 4.24 -27.50 -14.73
N PHE A 249 4.95 -26.68 -15.53
CA PHE A 249 5.58 -27.06 -16.79
C PHE A 249 7.09 -26.81 -16.74
N GLY A 250 7.88 -27.82 -17.10
CA GLY A 250 9.35 -27.81 -17.05
C GLY A 250 9.86 -28.65 -15.89
N ALA A 251 11.01 -28.33 -15.29
CA ALA A 251 11.68 -29.21 -14.32
C ALA A 251 11.89 -28.56 -12.94
N GLY A 252 11.72 -29.33 -11.87
CA GLY A 252 12.07 -28.93 -10.50
C GLY A 252 11.24 -27.78 -9.93
N ASN A 253 10.05 -27.51 -10.47
CA ASN A 253 9.19 -26.45 -9.96
C ASN A 253 8.42 -26.92 -8.72
N PHE A 254 8.23 -26.02 -7.75
CA PHE A 254 7.42 -26.20 -6.55
C PHE A 254 6.30 -25.16 -6.50
N GLY A 255 5.05 -25.59 -6.29
CA GLY A 255 3.88 -24.71 -6.20
C GLY A 255 2.93 -24.91 -7.37
N ALA A 256 2.37 -23.84 -7.94
CA ALA A 256 1.35 -23.99 -8.98
C ALA A 256 1.52 -23.07 -10.21
N GLY A 257 1.21 -23.62 -11.38
CA GLY A 257 1.18 -22.87 -12.64
C GLY A 257 2.54 -22.30 -13.08
N ASN A 258 3.64 -22.83 -12.57
CA ASN A 258 4.97 -22.34 -12.94
C ASN A 258 5.38 -22.88 -14.33
N PHE A 259 6.07 -22.05 -15.12
CA PHE A 259 6.62 -22.36 -16.43
C PHE A 259 8.14 -22.18 -16.45
N GLY A 260 8.86 -23.20 -16.91
CA GLY A 260 10.31 -23.24 -16.93
C GLY A 260 10.86 -24.12 -15.81
N ASN A 261 12.04 -23.79 -15.27
CA ASN A 261 12.74 -24.67 -14.33
C ASN A 261 12.87 -24.06 -12.93
N ASN A 262 13.03 -24.90 -11.90
CA ASN A 262 13.34 -24.55 -10.50
C ASN A 262 12.58 -23.37 -9.88
N ASN A 263 11.38 -23.06 -10.35
CA ASN A 263 10.57 -21.99 -9.78
C ASN A 263 9.87 -22.44 -8.50
N VAL A 264 9.75 -21.53 -7.54
CA VAL A 264 9.03 -21.75 -6.29
C VAL A 264 7.92 -20.70 -6.15
N GLY A 265 6.68 -21.15 -5.99
CA GLY A 265 5.51 -20.28 -5.80
C GLY A 265 4.47 -20.42 -6.89
N PHE A 266 3.91 -19.31 -7.35
CA PHE A 266 2.73 -19.32 -8.23
C PHE A 266 2.96 -18.51 -9.51
N GLY A 267 2.69 -19.12 -10.67
CA GLY A 267 2.64 -18.42 -11.95
C GLY A 267 3.97 -17.82 -12.42
N ASN A 268 5.11 -18.32 -11.94
CA ASN A 268 6.42 -17.83 -12.39
C ASN A 268 6.76 -18.40 -13.76
N GLY A 269 7.35 -17.61 -14.65
CA GLY A 269 7.63 -17.97 -16.05
C GLY A 269 8.99 -17.49 -16.56
N ALA A 270 9.45 -18.04 -17.68
CA ALA A 270 10.71 -17.65 -18.35
C ALA A 270 10.69 -16.25 -18.98
N GLY A 271 9.52 -15.61 -19.06
CA GLY A 271 9.35 -14.37 -19.79
C GLY A 271 9.74 -14.47 -21.27
N PRO A 272 9.94 -13.34 -21.95
CA PRO A 272 10.25 -13.29 -23.38
C PRO A 272 11.71 -13.60 -23.72
N VAL A 273 12.57 -13.92 -22.75
CA VAL A 273 14.01 -14.15 -22.99
C VAL A 273 14.27 -15.65 -23.21
N PRO A 274 14.62 -16.11 -24.42
CA PRO A 274 14.94 -17.51 -24.66
C PRO A 274 16.36 -17.80 -24.16
N GLY A 275 16.56 -18.84 -23.34
CA GLY A 275 17.86 -19.52 -23.31
C GLY A 275 18.44 -20.00 -21.98
N LEU A 276 18.07 -19.50 -20.80
CA LEU A 276 18.67 -19.97 -19.53
C LEU A 276 17.70 -19.98 -18.33
N ALA A 277 18.03 -20.83 -17.35
CA ALA A 277 17.16 -21.48 -16.37
C ALA A 277 16.46 -20.56 -15.35
N ASN A 278 15.20 -20.86 -15.06
CA ASN A 278 14.44 -20.12 -14.05
C ASN A 278 14.75 -20.65 -12.65
N SER A 279 14.58 -19.78 -11.67
CA SER A 279 14.79 -19.98 -10.24
C SER A 279 14.06 -18.83 -9.53
N ASN A 280 12.86 -18.53 -10.03
CA ASN A 280 12.07 -17.43 -9.50
C ASN A 280 11.38 -17.89 -8.22
N PHE A 281 11.33 -17.01 -7.24
CA PHE A 281 10.67 -17.25 -5.96
C PHE A 281 9.54 -16.23 -5.78
N GLY A 282 8.31 -16.71 -5.61
CA GLY A 282 7.15 -15.87 -5.31
C GLY A 282 6.04 -15.95 -6.37
N LEU A 283 5.49 -14.80 -6.74
CA LEU A 283 4.23 -14.70 -7.49
C LEU A 283 4.43 -14.01 -8.85
N GLY A 284 4.10 -14.68 -9.94
CA GLY A 284 3.97 -14.04 -11.26
C GLY A 284 5.25 -13.43 -11.82
N ASN A 285 6.43 -13.90 -11.40
CA ASN A 285 7.69 -13.36 -11.92
C ASN A 285 7.97 -13.89 -13.32
N SER A 286 8.50 -13.03 -14.20
CA SER A 286 8.78 -13.29 -15.60
C SER A 286 10.28 -13.08 -15.87
N GLY A 287 10.99 -14.12 -16.28
CA GLY A 287 12.45 -14.11 -16.48
C GLY A 287 13.16 -15.03 -15.49
N SER A 288 14.31 -14.62 -14.94
CA SER A 288 15.19 -15.49 -14.13
C SER A 288 15.61 -14.86 -12.81
N PHE A 289 15.80 -15.67 -11.77
CA PHE A 289 16.32 -15.26 -10.45
C PHE A 289 15.55 -14.13 -9.75
N ASN A 290 14.30 -13.90 -10.12
CA ASN A 290 13.47 -12.88 -9.51
C ASN A 290 12.86 -13.37 -8.19
N GLN A 291 12.83 -12.52 -7.17
CA GLN A 291 12.25 -12.80 -5.86
C GLN A 291 11.15 -11.78 -5.53
N GLY A 292 9.97 -12.26 -5.15
CA GLY A 292 8.81 -11.43 -4.81
C GLY A 292 7.69 -11.51 -5.85
N GLY A 293 7.13 -10.38 -6.29
CA GLY A 293 5.87 -10.33 -7.04
C GLY A 293 5.93 -9.57 -8.37
N GLY A 294 5.59 -10.21 -9.49
CA GLY A 294 5.38 -9.52 -10.76
C GLY A 294 6.61 -8.85 -11.34
N ASN A 295 7.82 -9.31 -10.99
CA ASN A 295 9.05 -8.77 -11.54
C ASN A 295 9.27 -9.31 -12.96
N THR A 296 9.78 -8.47 -13.85
CA THR A 296 10.13 -8.82 -15.24
C THR A 296 11.62 -8.58 -15.48
N GLY A 297 12.35 -9.61 -15.94
CA GLY A 297 13.78 -9.54 -16.23
C GLY A 297 14.60 -10.46 -15.34
N ILE A 298 15.75 -9.99 -14.84
CA ILE A 298 16.74 -10.86 -14.17
C ILE A 298 17.12 -10.34 -12.79
N GLY A 299 17.07 -11.19 -11.77
CA GLY A 299 17.67 -10.90 -10.46
C GLY A 299 16.98 -9.79 -9.67
N ASN A 300 15.73 -9.45 -9.98
CA ASN A 300 15.01 -8.40 -9.27
C ASN A 300 14.43 -8.92 -7.95
N ILE A 301 14.47 -8.10 -6.90
CA ILE A 301 13.92 -8.41 -5.57
C ILE A 301 12.85 -7.37 -5.22
N GLY A 302 11.68 -7.82 -4.80
CA GLY A 302 10.54 -6.96 -4.43
C GLY A 302 9.38 -7.13 -5.39
N ALA A 303 8.72 -6.06 -5.82
CA ALA A 303 7.56 -6.19 -6.69
C ALA A 303 7.47 -5.20 -7.85
N GLY A 304 7.00 -5.68 -9.00
CA GLY A 304 6.74 -4.87 -10.19
C GLY A 304 8.00 -4.25 -10.82
N ASN A 305 9.19 -4.77 -10.52
CA ASN A 305 10.42 -4.24 -11.11
C ASN A 305 10.60 -4.77 -12.54
N THR A 306 11.08 -3.92 -13.45
CA THR A 306 11.38 -4.27 -14.85
C THR A 306 12.84 -3.97 -15.16
N GLY A 307 13.59 -4.98 -15.60
CA GLY A 307 15.01 -4.89 -15.97
C GLY A 307 15.88 -5.84 -15.16
N THR A 308 17.09 -5.43 -14.77
CA THR A 308 18.05 -6.31 -14.07
C THR A 308 18.47 -5.80 -12.70
N ASN A 309 18.57 -6.70 -11.72
CA ASN A 309 19.12 -6.46 -10.38
C ASN A 309 18.49 -5.27 -9.62
N ASN A 310 17.20 -4.99 -9.85
CA ASN A 310 16.51 -3.95 -9.09
C ASN A 310 16.02 -4.51 -7.76
N ILE A 311 16.14 -3.72 -6.70
CA ILE A 311 15.63 -4.04 -5.36
C ILE A 311 14.60 -2.98 -4.98
N GLY A 312 13.35 -3.40 -4.73
CA GLY A 312 12.27 -2.52 -4.26
C GLY A 312 10.98 -2.65 -5.06
N PHE A 313 10.32 -1.53 -5.35
CA PHE A 313 8.95 -1.52 -5.92
C PHE A 313 8.84 -0.67 -7.17
N GLY A 314 8.40 -1.26 -8.28
CA GLY A 314 8.06 -0.52 -9.50
C GLY A 314 9.24 0.17 -10.18
N ASN A 315 10.46 -0.31 -10.00
CA ASN A 315 11.63 0.28 -10.66
C ASN A 315 11.74 -0.19 -12.11
N THR A 316 12.08 0.72 -13.02
CA THR A 316 12.31 0.44 -14.45
C THR A 316 13.76 0.78 -14.81
N GLY A 317 14.50 -0.20 -15.32
CA GLY A 317 15.92 -0.10 -15.70
C GLY A 317 16.78 -1.09 -14.90
N ASN A 318 18.05 -0.76 -14.62
CA ASN A 318 19.01 -1.73 -14.07
C ASN A 318 19.72 -1.23 -12.80
N ASN A 319 19.94 -2.13 -11.85
CA ASN A 319 20.63 -1.89 -10.57
C ASN A 319 20.03 -0.75 -9.73
N ASN A 320 18.70 -0.59 -9.75
CA ASN A 320 18.03 0.43 -8.95
C ASN A 320 17.66 -0.10 -7.55
N LEU A 321 17.82 0.71 -6.52
CA LEU A 321 17.42 0.40 -5.14
C LEU A 321 16.36 1.41 -4.66
N GLY A 322 15.09 1.03 -4.66
CA GLY A 322 14.02 1.82 -4.02
C GLY A 322 12.66 1.75 -4.71
N ILE A 323 11.96 2.88 -4.86
CA ILE A 323 10.54 2.90 -5.28
C ILE A 323 10.32 3.82 -6.47
N GLY A 324 9.75 3.29 -7.55
CA GLY A 324 9.29 4.05 -8.72
C GLY A 324 10.42 4.68 -9.56
N LEU A 325 11.65 4.20 -9.41
CA LEU A 325 12.82 4.74 -10.11
C LEU A 325 12.78 4.37 -11.60
N THR A 326 13.18 5.32 -12.46
CA THR A 326 13.31 5.10 -13.91
C THR A 326 14.70 5.52 -14.36
N GLY A 327 15.50 4.56 -14.85
CA GLY A 327 16.89 4.75 -15.24
C GLY A 327 17.78 3.62 -14.73
N ASN A 328 19.10 3.82 -14.71
CA ASN A 328 20.04 2.81 -14.23
C ASN A 328 20.86 3.34 -13.03
N ASN A 329 21.23 2.45 -12.11
CA ASN A 329 22.07 2.73 -10.95
C ASN A 329 21.51 3.84 -10.03
N GLN A 330 20.19 3.93 -9.90
CA GLN A 330 19.52 4.90 -9.04
C GLN A 330 19.25 4.30 -7.66
N ALA A 331 19.25 5.13 -6.62
CA ALA A 331 18.82 4.73 -5.29
C ALA A 331 17.88 5.78 -4.69
N GLY A 332 16.82 5.34 -4.00
CA GLY A 332 15.86 6.20 -3.33
C GLY A 332 14.42 6.03 -3.83
N ILE A 333 13.60 7.05 -3.62
CA ILE A 333 12.19 7.04 -4.03
C ILE A 333 12.03 8.10 -5.12
N ASN A 334 11.40 7.75 -6.24
CA ASN A 334 11.01 8.73 -7.25
C ASN A 334 9.79 9.51 -6.77
N LEU A 335 10.02 10.57 -6.01
CA LEU A 335 8.95 11.39 -5.48
C LEU A 335 8.21 12.19 -6.57
N ALA A 336 8.88 12.53 -7.68
CA ALA A 336 8.33 13.37 -8.74
C ALA A 336 7.14 12.71 -9.46
N GLY A 337 7.14 11.38 -9.58
CA GLY A 337 6.05 10.60 -10.19
C GLY A 337 5.07 9.96 -9.19
N LEU A 338 5.46 9.77 -7.93
CA LEU A 338 4.62 9.14 -6.91
C LEU A 338 3.73 10.12 -6.15
N LEU A 339 4.25 11.31 -5.86
CA LEU A 339 3.59 12.27 -4.98
C LEU A 339 3.03 13.47 -5.74
N ASN A 340 3.24 13.60 -7.05
CA ASN A 340 2.57 14.60 -7.87
C ASN A 340 1.60 13.92 -8.85
N SER A 341 0.49 14.59 -9.18
CA SER A 341 -0.42 14.20 -10.25
C SER A 341 -0.47 15.28 -11.34
N GLY A 342 -0.58 14.87 -12.60
CA GLY A 342 -0.50 15.78 -13.74
C GLY A 342 0.93 16.02 -14.23
N ASN A 343 1.16 17.07 -15.03
CA ASN A 343 2.36 17.21 -15.86
C ASN A 343 3.22 18.41 -15.48
N GLY A 344 4.55 18.27 -15.51
CA GLY A 344 5.49 19.39 -15.34
C GLY A 344 5.58 19.96 -13.92
N ASN A 345 5.04 19.26 -12.92
CA ASN A 345 5.14 19.71 -11.53
C ASN A 345 6.56 19.48 -10.96
N ILE A 346 7.09 20.47 -10.25
CA ILE A 346 8.37 20.44 -9.54
C ILE A 346 8.09 20.51 -8.04
N GLY A 347 8.62 19.57 -7.25
CA GLY A 347 8.38 19.46 -5.80
C GLY A 347 7.47 18.28 -5.46
N LEU A 348 6.67 18.35 -4.37
CA LEU A 348 5.89 17.22 -3.85
C LEU A 348 4.41 17.57 -3.62
N PHE A 349 3.53 16.57 -3.72
CA PHE A 349 2.10 16.72 -3.42
C PHE A 349 1.37 17.75 -4.30
N ASN A 350 1.92 18.06 -5.47
CA ASN A 350 1.29 18.97 -6.42
C ASN A 350 0.34 18.21 -7.33
N SER A 351 -0.81 18.81 -7.64
CA SER A 351 -1.82 18.28 -8.57
C SER A 351 -2.10 19.29 -9.69
N GLY A 352 -2.13 18.83 -10.93
CA GLY A 352 -2.38 19.67 -12.12
C GLY A 352 -1.12 19.92 -12.93
N THR A 353 -0.93 21.12 -13.48
CA THR A 353 0.19 21.37 -14.43
C THR A 353 1.16 22.46 -14.00
N ASN A 354 2.45 22.25 -14.24
CA ASN A 354 3.51 23.27 -14.09
C ASN A 354 3.54 23.97 -12.72
N ASN A 355 3.15 23.28 -11.64
CA ASN A 355 3.28 23.83 -10.28
C ASN A 355 4.68 23.60 -9.73
N ILE A 356 5.22 24.58 -9.00
CA ILE A 356 6.52 24.52 -8.35
C ILE A 356 6.33 24.68 -6.84
N GLY A 357 6.75 23.70 -6.05
CA GLY A 357 6.73 23.73 -4.59
C GLY A 357 5.97 22.57 -3.97
N PHE A 358 5.11 22.83 -2.99
CA PHE A 358 4.46 21.77 -2.20
C PHE A 358 2.95 21.94 -2.09
N PHE A 359 2.20 20.85 -2.25
CA PHE A 359 0.73 20.84 -2.02
C PHE A 359 -0.04 21.85 -2.88
N ASN A 360 0.48 22.26 -4.04
CA ASN A 360 -0.24 23.16 -4.93
C ASN A 360 -1.23 22.38 -5.81
N SER A 361 -2.36 23.01 -6.15
CA SER A 361 -3.38 22.41 -7.00
C SER A 361 -3.80 23.34 -8.14
N GLY A 362 -4.00 22.79 -9.33
CA GLY A 362 -4.33 23.54 -10.53
C GLY A 362 -3.08 23.79 -11.36
N ASP A 363 -2.93 24.99 -11.93
CA ASP A 363 -1.91 25.23 -12.95
C ASP A 363 -0.96 26.37 -12.55
N GLY A 364 0.34 26.26 -12.87
CA GLY A 364 1.32 27.36 -12.80
C GLY A 364 1.54 28.01 -11.44
N ASN A 365 1.24 27.35 -10.32
CA ASN A 365 1.45 27.94 -9.00
C ASN A 365 2.89 27.75 -8.50
N VAL A 366 3.46 28.76 -7.85
CA VAL A 366 4.79 28.71 -7.23
C VAL A 366 4.66 28.97 -5.72
N GLY A 367 4.97 27.96 -4.91
CA GLY A 367 5.01 28.06 -3.45
C GLY A 367 4.31 26.89 -2.75
N ILE A 368 3.48 27.17 -1.75
CA ILE A 368 2.88 26.13 -0.88
C ILE A 368 1.37 26.32 -0.76
N PHE A 369 0.59 25.24 -0.88
CA PHE A 369 -0.87 25.23 -0.70
C PHE A 369 -1.64 26.21 -1.61
N ASN A 370 -1.06 26.65 -2.71
CA ASN A 370 -1.79 27.49 -3.65
C ASN A 370 -2.77 26.65 -4.47
N SER A 371 -3.93 27.21 -4.78
CA SER A 371 -4.96 26.58 -5.57
C SER A 371 -5.44 27.52 -6.67
N GLY A 372 -5.68 27.00 -7.86
CA GLY A 372 -6.27 27.79 -8.94
C GLY A 372 -5.98 27.25 -10.32
N ARG A 373 -6.99 27.30 -11.18
CA ARG A 373 -6.91 26.92 -12.59
C ARG A 373 -7.36 28.10 -13.44
N ASN A 374 -6.61 28.40 -14.51
CA ASN A 374 -7.02 29.45 -15.42
C ASN A 374 -8.12 28.93 -16.38
N LEU A 375 -9.21 29.68 -16.51
CA LEU A 375 -10.32 29.37 -17.43
C LEU A 375 -10.21 30.13 -18.77
N THR A 376 -9.31 31.11 -18.87
CA THR A 376 -9.12 31.94 -20.07
C THR A 376 -7.66 31.98 -20.47
N ALA A 377 -7.36 31.72 -21.75
CA ALA A 377 -5.99 31.71 -22.28
C ALA A 377 -5.22 32.95 -21.80
N ALA A 378 -4.06 32.67 -21.20
CA ALA A 378 -3.26 33.61 -20.44
C ALA A 378 -3.11 34.96 -21.16
N THR A 379 -3.41 36.02 -20.45
CA THR A 379 -2.74 37.31 -20.65
C THR A 379 -2.29 37.83 -19.31
N LEU A 380 -1.30 37.09 -18.80
CA LEU A 380 0.04 37.51 -18.35
C LEU A 380 0.45 36.50 -17.24
N GLY A 381 1.06 35.33 -17.50
CA GLY A 381 2.35 35.06 -18.15
C GLY A 381 3.10 34.07 -17.24
N ASP A 382 2.69 32.80 -17.34
CA ASP A 382 3.28 31.55 -16.82
C ASP A 382 3.42 31.28 -15.32
N ILE A 383 3.11 32.22 -14.43
CA ILE A 383 2.92 31.95 -12.99
C ILE A 383 1.57 32.46 -12.50
N GLN A 384 0.71 31.57 -11.99
CA GLN A 384 -0.63 31.91 -11.51
C GLN A 384 -0.61 32.54 -10.12
N SER A 385 0.17 32.00 -9.20
CA SER A 385 0.31 32.57 -7.86
C SER A 385 1.73 32.34 -7.35
N ILE A 386 2.30 33.34 -6.68
CA ILE A 386 3.57 33.20 -5.95
C ILE A 386 3.29 33.40 -4.46
N GLY A 387 3.56 32.37 -3.66
CA GLY A 387 3.54 32.45 -2.20
C GLY A 387 2.77 31.32 -1.54
N ILE A 388 1.93 31.61 -0.55
CA ILE A 388 1.38 30.58 0.36
C ILE A 388 -0.14 30.65 0.43
N GLY A 389 -0.83 29.55 0.15
CA GLY A 389 -2.27 29.42 0.44
C GLY A 389 -3.16 30.36 -0.36
N ASN A 390 -2.73 30.83 -1.55
CA ASN A 390 -3.57 31.66 -2.40
C ASN A 390 -4.60 30.79 -3.15
N SER A 391 -5.79 31.34 -3.41
CA SER A 391 -6.87 30.66 -4.14
C SER A 391 -7.43 31.52 -5.27
N GLY A 392 -7.28 31.08 -6.51
CA GLY A 392 -7.64 31.86 -7.69
C GLY A 392 -6.43 32.09 -8.58
N PHE A 393 -6.26 33.30 -9.11
CA PHE A 393 -5.16 33.57 -10.04
C PHE A 393 -4.63 35.00 -9.96
N GLY A 394 -3.37 35.18 -10.34
CA GLY A 394 -2.63 36.44 -10.37
C GLY A 394 -2.12 36.91 -9.01
N HIS A 395 -2.05 36.05 -7.98
CA HIS A 395 -1.72 36.48 -6.62
C HIS A 395 -0.21 36.52 -6.34
N LEU A 396 0.21 37.50 -5.56
CA LEU A 396 1.56 37.56 -4.99
C LEU A 396 1.46 37.83 -3.49
N GLY A 397 1.89 36.87 -2.68
CA GLY A 397 1.82 36.94 -1.22
C GLY A 397 1.11 35.71 -0.63
N ALA A 398 0.30 35.88 0.41
CA ALA A 398 -0.28 34.74 1.11
C ALA A 398 -1.77 34.88 1.46
N GLY A 399 -2.50 33.77 1.39
CA GLY A 399 -3.90 33.68 1.80
C GLY A 399 -4.85 34.55 0.98
N ASN A 400 -4.46 35.00 -0.21
CA ASN A 400 -5.33 35.81 -1.04
C ASN A 400 -6.33 34.94 -1.80
N SER A 401 -7.55 35.42 -1.99
CA SER A 401 -8.58 34.75 -2.78
C SER A 401 -9.15 35.64 -3.88
N GLY A 402 -9.58 35.02 -4.99
CA GLY A 402 -10.21 35.72 -6.10
C GLY A 402 -9.23 35.94 -7.25
N ARG A 403 -8.91 37.22 -7.54
CA ARG A 403 -8.20 37.61 -8.76
C ARG A 403 -7.20 38.72 -8.51
N ALA A 404 -5.95 38.46 -8.83
CA ALA A 404 -4.87 39.41 -8.96
C ALA A 404 -4.68 40.29 -7.71
N SER A 405 -4.30 39.72 -6.57
CA SER A 405 -4.09 40.50 -5.33
C SER A 405 -2.64 40.42 -4.85
N PHE A 406 -2.15 41.50 -4.24
CA PHE A 406 -0.82 41.60 -3.67
C PHE A 406 -0.88 41.75 -2.15
N GLY A 407 -0.14 40.93 -1.41
CA GLY A 407 -0.04 41.00 0.05
C GLY A 407 -0.72 39.83 0.75
N PHE A 408 -1.48 40.09 1.82
CA PHE A 408 -1.93 39.05 2.75
C PHE A 408 -3.44 39.05 2.94
N GLY A 409 -4.09 37.89 2.76
CA GLY A 409 -5.49 37.69 3.16
C GLY A 409 -6.50 38.56 2.41
N ASN A 410 -6.17 39.08 1.23
CA ASN A 410 -7.11 39.88 0.44
C ASN A 410 -8.11 38.97 -0.28
N SER A 411 -9.37 39.39 -0.42
CA SER A 411 -10.41 38.62 -1.10
C SER A 411 -11.16 39.49 -2.11
N GLY A 412 -11.03 39.19 -3.40
CA GLY A 412 -11.68 39.97 -4.44
C GLY A 412 -10.81 40.21 -5.65
N PHE A 413 -10.72 41.45 -6.11
CA PHE A 413 -10.09 41.80 -7.38
C PHE A 413 -9.11 42.96 -7.27
N LEU A 414 -7.85 42.76 -7.65
CA LEU A 414 -6.87 43.85 -7.77
C LEU A 414 -6.64 44.61 -6.45
N ASP A 415 -6.61 43.92 -5.32
CA ASP A 415 -6.34 44.51 -4.00
C ASP A 415 -4.86 44.43 -3.62
N THR A 416 -4.36 45.47 -2.94
CA THR A 416 -2.97 45.57 -2.46
C THR A 416 -2.93 45.85 -0.96
N GLY A 417 -2.31 44.97 -0.18
CA GLY A 417 -2.11 45.15 1.26
C GLY A 417 -2.60 43.96 2.08
N ILE A 418 -3.30 44.20 3.19
CA ILE A 418 -3.71 43.15 4.12
C ILE A 418 -5.22 43.14 4.34
N GLY A 419 -5.87 42.00 4.16
CA GLY A 419 -7.26 41.77 4.59
C GLY A 419 -8.29 42.63 3.87
N ASN A 420 -7.99 43.13 2.67
CA ASN A 420 -8.96 43.90 1.90
C ASN A 420 -9.99 42.96 1.26
N SER A 421 -11.23 43.42 1.11
CA SER A 421 -12.32 42.70 0.46
C SER A 421 -12.99 43.58 -0.60
N GLY A 422 -13.28 43.01 -1.78
CA GLY A 422 -13.95 43.73 -2.87
C GLY A 422 -13.05 43.98 -4.07
N ALA A 423 -12.81 45.24 -4.44
CA ALA A 423 -11.99 45.52 -5.61
C ALA A 423 -11.13 46.78 -5.49
N TYR A 424 -9.93 46.73 -6.09
CA TYR A 424 -9.03 47.87 -6.27
C TYR A 424 -8.66 48.60 -4.98
N SER A 425 -8.64 47.97 -3.81
CA SER A 425 -8.35 48.65 -2.54
C SER A 425 -6.88 48.54 -2.15
N THR A 426 -6.34 49.59 -1.52
CA THR A 426 -4.96 49.65 -1.02
C THR A 426 -4.95 49.88 0.49
N GLY A 427 -4.22 49.05 1.23
CA GLY A 427 -3.99 49.22 2.66
C GLY A 427 -4.51 48.04 3.47
N PHE A 428 -5.20 48.30 4.58
CA PHE A 428 -5.51 47.29 5.60
C PHE A 428 -7.01 47.21 5.87
N GLY A 429 -7.62 46.03 5.73
CA GLY A 429 -8.97 45.76 6.19
C GLY A 429 -10.06 46.57 5.49
N ASN A 430 -9.83 47.07 4.27
CA ASN A 430 -10.85 47.82 3.55
C ASN A 430 -11.90 46.87 2.93
N SER A 431 -13.14 47.31 2.81
CA SER A 431 -14.22 46.55 2.17
C SER A 431 -14.95 47.40 1.12
N GLY A 432 -15.20 46.84 -0.05
CA GLY A 432 -15.84 47.55 -1.16
C GLY A 432 -14.84 47.93 -2.25
N VAL A 433 -14.98 49.12 -2.84
CA VAL A 433 -14.32 49.44 -4.11
C VAL A 433 -13.43 50.68 -4.00
N VAL A 434 -12.17 50.55 -4.41
CA VAL A 434 -11.21 51.67 -4.54
C VAL A 434 -11.08 52.44 -3.22
N ASN A 435 -10.77 51.75 -2.12
CA ASN A 435 -10.51 52.39 -0.83
C ASN A 435 -9.01 52.45 -0.57
N THR A 436 -8.52 53.53 0.06
CA THR A 436 -7.12 53.68 0.48
C THR A 436 -7.01 53.96 1.97
N GLY A 437 -6.24 53.15 2.68
CA GLY A 437 -5.97 53.34 4.10
C GLY A 437 -6.43 52.15 4.93
N PHE A 438 -7.10 52.41 6.05
CA PHE A 438 -7.37 51.41 7.08
C PHE A 438 -8.86 51.29 7.38
N GLY A 439 -9.42 50.10 7.26
CA GLY A 439 -10.77 49.78 7.75
C GLY A 439 -11.90 50.55 7.08
N ASN A 440 -11.70 51.06 5.86
CA ASN A 440 -12.76 51.78 5.16
C ASN A 440 -13.75 50.82 4.51
N SER A 441 -15.05 51.09 4.58
CA SER A 441 -16.11 50.36 3.89
C SER A 441 -16.80 51.24 2.85
N GLY A 442 -17.39 50.65 1.80
CA GLY A 442 -18.05 51.41 0.74
C GLY A 442 -17.10 51.74 -0.41
N GLN A 443 -17.19 52.96 -0.97
CA GLN A 443 -16.51 53.28 -2.23
C GLN A 443 -15.62 54.53 -2.15
N PHE A 444 -14.46 54.49 -2.78
CA PHE A 444 -13.62 55.67 -3.00
C PHE A 444 -13.20 56.40 -1.71
N ASN A 445 -13.05 55.73 -0.57
CA ASN A 445 -12.70 56.36 0.69
C ASN A 445 -11.19 56.41 0.91
N THR A 446 -10.68 57.51 1.46
CA THR A 446 -9.28 57.70 1.84
C THR A 446 -9.15 58.00 3.33
N GLY A 447 -8.37 57.19 4.05
CA GLY A 447 -8.03 57.42 5.45
C GLY A 447 -8.43 56.25 6.35
N PHE A 448 -9.10 56.53 7.47
CA PHE A 448 -9.29 55.55 8.55
C PHE A 448 -10.76 55.37 8.90
N GLY A 449 -11.28 54.15 8.77
CA GLY A 449 -12.60 53.77 9.29
C GLY A 449 -13.78 54.53 8.67
N ASN A 450 -13.64 55.03 7.44
CA ASN A 450 -14.73 55.70 6.76
C ASN A 450 -15.71 54.69 6.15
N SER A 451 -17.00 55.00 6.16
CA SER A 451 -18.07 54.27 5.49
C SER A 451 -18.83 55.22 4.56
N GLY A 452 -19.57 54.70 3.58
CA GLY A 452 -20.21 55.53 2.55
C GLY A 452 -19.28 55.75 1.35
N SER A 453 -19.38 56.91 0.69
CA SER A 453 -18.66 57.15 -0.57
C SER A 453 -17.81 58.42 -0.59
N VAL A 454 -16.61 58.33 -1.17
CA VAL A 454 -15.76 59.48 -1.49
C VAL A 454 -15.40 60.31 -0.25
N ASN A 455 -15.14 59.70 0.91
CA ASN A 455 -14.72 60.43 2.12
C ASN A 455 -13.20 60.51 2.24
N THR A 456 -12.69 61.62 2.75
CA THR A 456 -11.30 61.84 3.12
C THR A 456 -11.21 62.18 4.60
N GLY A 457 -10.41 61.43 5.36
CA GLY A 457 -10.22 61.67 6.79
C GLY A 457 -10.52 60.43 7.62
N ALA A 458 -11.20 60.58 8.75
CA ALA A 458 -11.42 59.46 9.67
C ALA A 458 -12.86 59.36 10.17
N TRP A 459 -13.38 58.14 10.28
CA TRP A 459 -14.68 57.79 10.86
C TRP A 459 -15.88 58.55 10.27
N ASN A 460 -15.83 58.92 9.00
CA ASN A 460 -16.97 59.52 8.31
C ASN A 460 -17.96 58.42 7.87
N SER A 461 -19.26 58.70 7.80
CA SER A 461 -20.30 57.74 7.39
C SER A 461 -21.27 58.24 6.31
N GLY A 462 -21.06 59.46 5.79
CA GLY A 462 -21.82 60.05 4.68
C GLY A 462 -21.08 59.99 3.35
N ASN A 463 -21.39 60.93 2.46
CA ASN A 463 -20.74 61.08 1.16
C ASN A 463 -19.94 62.39 1.05
N PHE A 464 -18.78 62.33 0.38
CA PHE A 464 -17.93 63.49 0.04
C PHE A 464 -17.34 64.27 1.23
N ASN A 465 -17.24 63.67 2.41
CA ASN A 465 -16.74 64.36 3.61
C ASN A 465 -15.23 64.55 3.62
N THR A 466 -14.75 65.70 4.13
CA THR A 466 -13.32 66.02 4.30
C THR A 466 -13.02 66.40 5.75
N THR A 467 -13.23 65.47 6.67
CA THR A 467 -13.26 65.76 8.11
C THR A 467 -12.98 64.51 8.96
N VAL A 468 -13.12 64.66 10.27
CA VAL A 468 -13.20 63.57 11.23
C VAL A 468 -14.64 63.46 11.74
N GLY A 469 -15.27 62.29 11.64
CA GLY A 469 -16.56 61.98 12.26
C GLY A 469 -17.81 62.58 11.61
N SER A 470 -17.76 62.99 10.33
CA SER A 470 -18.94 63.53 9.65
C SER A 470 -19.89 62.42 9.19
N THR A 471 -21.18 62.60 9.48
CA THR A 471 -22.25 61.67 9.12
C THR A 471 -23.21 62.24 8.07
N THR A 472 -23.00 63.48 7.62
CA THR A 472 -23.85 64.15 6.63
C THR A 472 -23.23 64.10 5.25
N ASP A 473 -24.07 64.15 4.22
CA ASP A 473 -23.61 64.24 2.84
C ASP A 473 -23.25 65.69 2.48
N VAL A 474 -22.20 65.86 1.67
CA VAL A 474 -21.82 67.14 1.09
C VAL A 474 -22.12 67.12 -0.41
N SER A 475 -22.71 68.19 -0.94
CA SER A 475 -22.93 68.35 -2.39
C SER A 475 -21.63 68.73 -3.10
N ALA A 476 -20.70 67.78 -3.16
CA ALA A 476 -19.44 67.89 -3.88
C ALA A 476 -19.24 66.68 -4.81
N THR A 477 -18.28 66.77 -5.72
CA THR A 477 -17.88 65.65 -6.59
C THR A 477 -16.57 65.00 -6.14
N THR A 478 -15.88 65.60 -5.19
CA THR A 478 -14.62 65.15 -4.61
C THR A 478 -14.57 65.49 -3.12
N SER A 479 -13.69 64.81 -2.37
CA SER A 479 -13.32 65.17 -1.01
C SER A 479 -11.80 65.25 -0.89
N GLY A 480 -11.29 65.88 0.16
CA GLY A 480 -9.86 66.13 0.34
C GLY A 480 -9.38 67.37 -0.42
N PHE A 481 -8.12 67.38 -0.85
CA PHE A 481 -7.48 68.58 -1.39
C PHE A 481 -6.76 68.32 -2.72
N GLY A 482 -6.88 69.27 -3.66
CA GLY A 482 -6.15 69.22 -4.93
C GLY A 482 -6.62 68.13 -5.90
N ASN A 483 -7.84 67.62 -5.73
CA ASN A 483 -8.36 66.52 -6.54
C ASN A 483 -9.09 67.03 -7.78
N THR A 484 -8.89 66.36 -8.92
CA THR A 484 -9.55 66.64 -10.21
C THR A 484 -10.27 65.40 -10.72
N GLY A 485 -11.55 65.53 -11.07
CA GLY A 485 -12.39 64.44 -11.59
C GLY A 485 -13.71 64.30 -10.82
N THR A 486 -14.34 63.14 -10.95
CA THR A 486 -15.58 62.76 -10.23
C THR A 486 -15.34 61.58 -9.30
N ASN A 487 -15.98 61.53 -8.14
CA ASN A 487 -15.77 60.47 -7.13
C ASN A 487 -14.29 60.30 -6.75
N VAL A 488 -13.63 61.42 -6.42
CA VAL A 488 -12.21 61.42 -6.05
C VAL A 488 -12.05 61.85 -4.59
N SER A 489 -11.39 61.03 -3.78
CA SER A 489 -11.02 61.36 -2.39
C SER A 489 -9.50 61.39 -2.22
N GLY A 490 -9.02 61.96 -1.12
CA GLY A 490 -7.62 61.99 -0.74
C GLY A 490 -6.91 63.27 -1.18
N PHE A 491 -5.67 63.18 -1.66
CA PHE A 491 -4.85 64.36 -1.94
C PHE A 491 -4.17 64.31 -3.30
N ASN A 492 -4.31 65.39 -4.07
CA ASN A 492 -3.65 65.60 -5.36
C ASN A 492 -3.85 64.45 -6.37
N ASN A 493 -5.03 63.84 -6.35
CA ASN A 493 -5.42 62.82 -7.31
C ASN A 493 -6.03 63.48 -8.55
N SER A 494 -5.70 62.99 -9.74
CA SER A 494 -6.19 63.58 -10.99
C SER A 494 -6.65 62.55 -12.01
N ALA A 495 -7.89 62.66 -12.46
CA ALA A 495 -8.42 61.94 -13.61
C ALA A 495 -8.86 62.91 -14.71
N SER A 496 -8.33 62.78 -15.92
CA SER A 496 -8.64 63.69 -17.03
C SER A 496 -8.72 62.99 -18.40
N GLY A 497 -9.53 63.56 -19.29
CA GLY A 497 -9.82 63.02 -20.63
C GLY A 497 -10.91 61.93 -20.65
N GLY A 498 -11.30 61.49 -21.85
CA GLY A 498 -12.26 60.40 -22.07
C GLY A 498 -13.68 60.66 -21.57
N GLY A 499 -14.56 59.64 -21.65
CA GLY A 499 -15.97 59.71 -21.24
C GLY A 499 -16.21 59.69 -19.72
N VAL A 500 -15.48 58.85 -18.97
CA VAL A 500 -15.55 58.76 -17.50
C VAL A 500 -14.19 59.06 -16.89
N ASN A 501 -14.10 60.07 -16.03
CA ASN A 501 -12.87 60.52 -15.39
C ASN A 501 -13.05 60.68 -13.87
N GLY A 502 -12.54 59.73 -13.10
CA GLY A 502 -12.88 59.68 -11.68
C GLY A 502 -12.55 58.38 -10.97
N ASN A 503 -13.24 58.11 -9.86
CA ASN A 503 -13.13 56.88 -9.08
C ASN A 503 -11.70 56.65 -8.60
N ILE A 504 -11.16 57.62 -7.84
CA ILE A 504 -9.79 57.55 -7.33
C ILE A 504 -9.79 57.84 -5.83
N SER A 505 -9.05 57.05 -5.07
CA SER A 505 -8.76 57.30 -3.65
C SER A 505 -7.25 57.34 -3.43
N GLY A 506 -6.80 57.89 -2.29
CA GLY A 506 -5.41 57.85 -1.87
C GLY A 506 -4.66 59.14 -2.16
N PHE A 507 -3.40 59.04 -2.59
CA PHE A 507 -2.52 60.21 -2.68
C PHE A 507 -1.74 60.21 -3.99
N PHE A 508 -1.76 61.33 -4.70
CA PHE A 508 -0.98 61.57 -5.90
C PHE A 508 -1.19 60.56 -7.04
N ASN A 509 -2.35 59.92 -7.10
CA ASN A 509 -2.71 59.02 -8.19
C ASN A 509 -3.18 59.81 -9.41
N ARG A 510 -2.74 59.40 -10.61
CA ARG A 510 -3.08 60.08 -11.86
C ARG A 510 -3.59 59.08 -12.89
N ALA A 511 -4.63 59.42 -13.64
CA ALA A 511 -5.10 58.62 -14.78
C ALA A 511 -5.49 59.52 -15.95
N SER A 512 -4.93 59.26 -17.13
CA SER A 512 -5.26 60.01 -18.36
C SER A 512 -4.94 59.20 -19.63
N GLY A 513 -5.49 59.64 -20.76
CA GLY A 513 -5.17 59.11 -22.09
C GLY A 513 -6.07 57.96 -22.58
N GLY A 514 -7.01 57.49 -21.77
CA GLY A 514 -8.09 56.59 -22.20
C GLY A 514 -9.24 57.36 -22.85
N SER A 515 -9.78 56.86 -23.96
CA SER A 515 -10.93 57.45 -24.65
C SER A 515 -12.26 57.18 -23.93
N ALA A 516 -12.39 56.05 -23.23
CA ALA A 516 -13.61 55.66 -22.52
C ALA A 516 -13.54 55.95 -21.02
N GLN A 517 -12.49 55.49 -20.32
CA GLN A 517 -12.39 55.60 -18.86
C GLN A 517 -10.96 55.87 -18.37
N ASN A 518 -10.84 56.84 -17.46
CA ASN A 518 -9.61 57.22 -16.77
C ASN A 518 -9.86 57.19 -15.27
N GLY A 519 -9.34 56.20 -14.53
CA GLY A 519 -9.70 56.05 -13.11
C GLY A 519 -9.59 54.65 -12.53
N ASN A 520 -10.38 54.38 -11.49
CA ASN A 520 -10.38 53.16 -10.69
C ASN A 520 -9.00 52.87 -10.10
N LEU A 521 -8.48 53.85 -9.36
CA LEU A 521 -7.15 53.81 -8.76
C LEU A 521 -7.22 54.04 -7.26
N SER A 522 -6.55 53.19 -6.49
CA SER A 522 -6.31 53.44 -5.07
C SER A 522 -4.82 53.39 -4.76
N GLY A 523 -4.44 53.89 -3.60
CA GLY A 523 -3.08 53.80 -3.08
C GLY A 523 -2.28 55.08 -3.25
N LEU A 524 -0.99 54.96 -3.55
CA LEU A 524 -0.06 56.09 -3.49
C LEU A 524 0.77 56.20 -4.78
N PHE A 525 0.80 57.39 -5.38
CA PHE A 525 1.66 57.73 -6.51
C PHE A 525 1.52 56.81 -7.73
N ASN A 526 0.33 56.25 -7.96
CA ASN A 526 0.10 55.40 -9.13
C ASN A 526 -0.22 56.26 -10.37
N THR A 527 0.29 55.85 -11.53
CA THR A 527 0.08 56.52 -12.81
C THR A 527 -0.59 55.58 -13.81
N GLY A 528 -1.88 55.78 -14.03
CA GLY A 528 -2.64 55.18 -15.12
C GLY A 528 -2.13 55.68 -16.48
N VAL A 529 -1.76 54.74 -17.34
CA VAL A 529 -1.44 55.00 -18.76
C VAL A 529 -2.26 54.09 -19.67
N SER A 530 -2.61 54.61 -20.84
CA SER A 530 -3.53 53.95 -21.77
C SER A 530 -2.84 52.84 -22.56
N VAL A 531 -2.94 51.61 -22.04
CA VAL A 531 -2.38 50.38 -22.64
C VAL A 531 -3.47 49.31 -22.71
N ALA A 532 -3.23 48.22 -23.44
CA ALA A 532 -4.19 47.10 -23.50
C ALA A 532 -4.36 46.48 -22.10
N TYR A 533 -5.61 46.20 -21.71
CA TYR A 533 -5.97 45.54 -20.46
C TYR A 533 -6.78 44.28 -20.73
N LEU A 534 -6.09 43.15 -20.87
CA LEU A 534 -6.70 41.91 -21.30
C LEU A 534 -7.35 41.13 -20.15
N PRO A 535 -8.44 40.38 -20.41
CA PRO A 535 -9.15 40.27 -21.69
C PRO A 535 -10.21 41.37 -21.93
N PHE A 536 -10.41 42.28 -20.99
CA PHE A 536 -11.57 43.19 -20.96
C PHE A 536 -11.50 44.33 -21.98
N PHE A 537 -10.32 44.90 -22.19
CA PHE A 537 -10.05 46.00 -23.11
C PHE A 537 -8.78 45.69 -23.92
N PRO A 538 -8.89 44.88 -24.98
CA PRO A 538 -7.73 44.41 -25.75
C PRO A 538 -7.06 45.50 -26.58
N VAL A 539 -7.76 46.60 -26.85
CA VAL A 539 -7.27 47.71 -27.69
C VAL A 539 -6.62 48.78 -26.79
N PRO A 540 -5.32 49.11 -27.00
CA PRO A 540 -4.70 50.26 -26.35
C PRO A 540 -5.46 51.56 -26.66
N GLY A 541 -5.44 52.54 -25.75
CA GLY A 541 -6.12 53.82 -25.97
C GLY A 541 -7.52 53.90 -25.33
N VAL A 542 -8.12 52.79 -24.91
CA VAL A 542 -9.53 52.77 -24.43
C VAL A 542 -9.64 53.12 -22.95
N VAL A 543 -8.77 52.56 -22.11
CA VAL A 543 -8.82 52.69 -20.64
C VAL A 543 -7.45 53.05 -20.06
N SER A 544 -7.45 53.79 -18.95
CA SER A 544 -6.25 54.17 -18.20
C SER A 544 -6.49 54.04 -16.69
N GLY A 545 -5.67 53.24 -15.99
CA GLY A 545 -5.77 53.04 -14.53
C GLY A 545 -6.13 51.60 -14.12
N PHE A 546 -7.21 51.40 -13.38
CA PHE A 546 -7.67 50.07 -12.94
C PHE A 546 -6.62 49.30 -12.14
N GLY A 547 -6.26 49.82 -10.97
CA GLY A 547 -5.21 49.22 -10.16
C GLY A 547 -5.16 49.74 -8.73
N SER A 548 -4.34 49.07 -7.93
CA SER A 548 -4.09 49.42 -6.53
C SER A 548 -2.60 49.35 -6.22
N GLY A 549 -2.19 49.93 -5.09
CA GLY A 549 -0.85 49.79 -4.55
C GLY A 549 -0.03 51.07 -4.55
N VAL A 550 1.28 50.97 -4.73
CA VAL A 550 2.19 52.13 -4.59
C VAL A 550 3.18 52.20 -5.74
N LEU A 551 3.33 53.40 -6.31
CA LEU A 551 4.35 53.72 -7.31
C LEU A 551 4.27 52.82 -8.55
N ASN A 552 3.06 52.46 -8.95
CA ASN A 552 2.83 51.68 -10.16
C ASN A 552 2.54 52.59 -11.37
N THR A 553 2.87 52.15 -12.57
CA THR A 553 2.56 52.80 -13.85
C THR A 553 2.02 51.80 -14.85
N GLY A 554 0.81 51.99 -15.38
CA GLY A 554 0.22 51.05 -16.34
C GLY A 554 -1.30 51.10 -16.39
N THR A 555 -1.90 50.00 -16.84
CA THR A 555 -3.31 49.68 -16.58
C THR A 555 -3.43 48.24 -16.07
N GLY A 556 -4.31 47.95 -15.11
CA GLY A 556 -4.50 46.59 -14.59
C GLY A 556 -3.36 46.09 -13.68
N PHE A 557 -2.84 46.95 -12.80
CA PHE A 557 -1.70 46.67 -11.94
C PHE A 557 -2.07 46.52 -10.46
N ILE A 558 -1.16 45.91 -9.69
CA ILE A 558 -1.21 45.74 -8.23
C ILE A 558 0.19 45.80 -7.63
N GLY A 559 0.25 45.97 -6.32
CA GLY A 559 1.46 45.83 -5.54
C GLY A 559 2.30 47.10 -5.55
N LEU A 560 3.62 46.94 -5.66
CA LEU A 560 4.57 48.02 -5.48
C LEU A 560 5.51 48.05 -6.69
N PHE A 561 5.82 49.24 -7.21
CA PHE A 561 6.85 49.44 -8.24
C PHE A 561 6.70 48.56 -9.49
N ASN A 562 5.46 48.30 -9.95
CA ASN A 562 5.17 47.43 -11.08
C ASN A 562 5.71 45.99 -10.95
N ILE A 563 6.03 45.51 -9.74
CA ILE A 563 6.66 44.19 -9.57
C ILE A 563 5.82 43.06 -10.18
N ALA A 564 4.49 43.14 -10.04
CA ALA A 564 3.58 42.18 -10.63
C ALA A 564 3.62 42.19 -12.17
N GLN A 565 3.87 43.34 -12.80
CA GLN A 565 4.05 43.46 -14.25
C GLN A 565 5.43 42.98 -14.71
N LEU A 566 6.48 43.24 -13.93
CA LEU A 566 7.83 42.81 -14.26
C LEU A 566 7.95 41.28 -14.24
N LEU A 567 7.35 40.63 -13.23
CA LEU A 567 7.34 39.17 -13.13
C LEU A 567 6.68 38.49 -14.33
N LYS A 568 5.74 39.17 -15.00
CA LYS A 568 5.07 38.67 -16.22
C LYS A 568 5.97 38.70 -17.46
N GLN A 569 7.05 39.48 -17.43
CA GLN A 569 8.01 39.59 -18.53
C GLN A 569 9.19 38.60 -18.40
N LEU A 570 9.27 37.86 -17.30
CA LEU A 570 10.34 36.89 -17.03
C LEU A 570 10.08 35.49 -17.62
N GLY A 571 9.07 35.36 -18.50
CA GLY A 571 8.72 34.11 -19.20
C GLY A 571 9.58 33.85 -20.42
#